data_AF-H1S253-F1
#
_entry.id   AF-H1S253-F1
#
_cell.length_a   1.000
_cell.length_b   1.000
_cell.length_c   1.000
_cell.angle_alpha   90.00
_cell.angle_beta   90.00
_cell.angle_gamma   90.00
#
_symmetry.space_group_name_H-M   'P 1'
#
loop_
_entity.id
_entity.type
_entity.pdbx_description
1 polymer ?
#
loop_
_entity_poly.entity_id
_entity_poly.type
_entity_poly.pdbx_seq_one_letter_code
_entity_poly.pdbx_strand_id
1 'polypeptide(L)'
;MPNAAYRHFASRQDLLQAVRAAALAALAQAIETELAALDVAAPPADFARASLRAVGTGYMQFALAEPGLFRTAFSVPDELEGVPVPDKAGDSGLNPYQLLGAALDRMVAAGVLSAAHRPGAEYLAWSAVHGLSMLVIDGPLRMVATSPGQAHEIGRRLLDMVEKGLQAAGDPPG
;
A
#
# COMPACT_ATOMS: atom_id res chain seq x y z
N MET A 1 37.59 9.89 1.56
CA MET A 1 37.19 9.96 0.14
C MET A 1 35.76 10.49 0.06
N PRO A 2 35.47 11.68 -0.50
CA PRO A 2 34.09 12.16 -0.60
C PRO A 2 33.33 11.36 -1.67
N ASN A 3 32.15 10.88 -1.30
CA ASN A 3 31.30 9.89 -1.98
C ASN A 3 30.84 10.28 -3.39
N ALA A 4 30.92 9.35 -4.34
CA ALA A 4 30.49 9.50 -5.73
C ALA A 4 29.00 9.91 -5.90
N ALA A 5 28.15 9.59 -4.90
CA ALA A 5 26.73 9.95 -4.90
C ALA A 5 26.48 11.49 -4.96
N TYR A 6 27.35 12.31 -4.39
CA TYR A 6 27.16 13.77 -4.33
C TYR A 6 27.36 14.49 -5.67
N ARG A 7 27.85 13.80 -6.71
CA ARG A 7 27.99 14.40 -8.06
C ARG A 7 26.69 14.36 -8.87
N HIS A 8 25.74 13.52 -8.46
CA HIS A 8 24.48 13.28 -9.18
C HIS A 8 23.28 14.02 -8.60
N PHE A 9 23.38 14.53 -7.37
CA PHE A 9 22.29 15.22 -6.69
C PHE A 9 22.73 16.63 -6.29
N ALA A 10 21.89 17.62 -6.62
CA ALA A 10 22.19 19.03 -6.36
C ALA A 10 22.23 19.36 -4.86
N SER A 11 21.58 18.54 -4.02
CA SER A 11 21.61 18.65 -2.57
C SER A 11 21.39 17.31 -1.86
N ARG A 12 21.65 17.28 -0.54
CA ARG A 12 21.28 16.16 0.33
C ARG A 12 19.78 15.89 0.30
N GLN A 13 18.96 16.93 0.17
CA GLN A 13 17.51 16.80 0.09
C GLN A 13 17.08 16.10 -1.20
N ASP A 14 17.71 16.44 -2.32
CA ASP A 14 17.42 15.79 -3.61
C ASP A 14 17.79 14.31 -3.58
N LEU A 15 18.92 13.97 -2.95
CA LEU A 15 19.30 12.58 -2.73
C LEU A 15 18.25 11.84 -1.87
N LEU A 16 17.77 12.44 -0.77
CA LEU A 16 16.76 11.82 0.09
C LEU A 16 15.42 11.60 -0.64
N GLN A 17 14.99 12.57 -1.46
CA GLN A 17 13.77 12.44 -2.26
C GLN A 17 13.92 11.37 -3.34
N ALA A 18 15.06 11.28 -4.01
CA ALA A 18 15.32 10.25 -5.01
C ALA A 18 15.33 8.84 -4.40
N VAL A 19 15.97 8.66 -3.23
CA VAL A 19 15.97 7.36 -2.53
C VAL A 19 14.55 7.02 -2.06
N ARG A 20 13.80 7.99 -1.54
CA ARG A 20 12.38 7.80 -1.19
C ARG A 20 11.53 7.40 -2.39
N ALA A 21 11.74 8.03 -3.55
CA ALA A 21 11.03 7.70 -4.77
C ALA A 21 11.30 6.26 -5.21
N ALA A 22 12.57 5.84 -5.21
CA ALA A 22 12.95 4.45 -5.48
C ALA A 22 12.31 3.45 -4.49
N ALA A 23 12.21 3.81 -3.21
CA ALA A 23 11.55 2.96 -2.21
C ALA A 23 10.03 2.84 -2.44
N LEU A 24 9.37 3.93 -2.87
CA LEU A 24 7.94 3.91 -3.22
C LEU A 24 7.69 3.11 -4.52
N ALA A 25 8.58 3.22 -5.51
CA ALA A 25 8.52 2.42 -6.73
C ALA A 25 8.67 0.91 -6.43
N ALA A 26 9.62 0.54 -5.58
CA ALA A 26 9.80 -0.85 -5.15
C ALA A 26 8.56 -1.39 -4.40
N LEU A 27 7.93 -0.58 -3.55
CA LEU A 27 6.66 -0.93 -2.92
C LEU A 27 5.53 -1.10 -3.95
N ALA A 28 5.44 -0.22 -4.95
CA ALA A 28 4.45 -0.33 -6.02
C ALA A 28 4.65 -1.63 -6.82
N GLN A 29 5.88 -1.99 -7.16
CA GLN A 29 6.21 -3.25 -7.85
C GLN A 29 5.83 -4.49 -7.03
N ALA A 30 6.01 -4.45 -5.70
CA ALA A 30 5.56 -5.53 -4.82
C ALA A 30 4.03 -5.70 -4.85
N ILE A 31 3.28 -4.59 -4.88
CA ILE A 31 1.82 -4.60 -5.04
C ILE A 31 1.42 -5.14 -6.41
N GLU A 32 2.09 -4.70 -7.48
CA GLU A 32 1.81 -5.11 -8.85
C GLU A 32 2.07 -6.62 -9.05
N THR A 33 3.10 -7.17 -8.41
CA THR A 33 3.37 -8.61 -8.40
C THR A 33 2.17 -9.39 -7.86
N GLU A 34 1.59 -8.96 -6.74
CA GLU A 34 0.41 -9.60 -6.15
C GLU A 34 -0.83 -9.44 -7.04
N LEU A 35 -1.01 -8.27 -7.66
CA LEU A 35 -2.12 -8.03 -8.60
C LEU A 35 -2.01 -8.89 -9.87
N ALA A 36 -0.80 -9.10 -10.38
CA ALA A 36 -0.53 -9.90 -11.57
C ALA A 36 -0.80 -11.40 -11.36
N ALA A 37 -0.78 -11.86 -10.10
CA ALA A 37 -1.08 -13.25 -9.74
C ALA A 37 -2.59 -13.57 -9.70
N LEU A 38 -3.46 -12.57 -9.87
CA LEU A 38 -4.91 -12.76 -9.79
C LEU A 38 -5.49 -13.43 -11.03
N ASP A 39 -6.52 -14.25 -10.82
CA ASP A 39 -7.32 -14.81 -11.91
C ASP A 39 -8.24 -13.74 -12.52
N VAL A 40 -7.86 -13.24 -13.70
CA VAL A 40 -8.63 -12.24 -14.45
C VAL A 40 -9.96 -12.77 -15.00
N ALA A 41 -10.17 -14.09 -15.01
CA ALA A 41 -11.43 -14.72 -15.42
C ALA A 41 -12.44 -14.87 -14.27
N ALA A 42 -12.04 -14.54 -13.04
CA ALA A 42 -12.93 -14.56 -11.89
C ALA A 42 -14.13 -13.59 -12.06
N PRO A 43 -15.28 -13.87 -11.41
CA PRO A 43 -16.41 -12.95 -11.42
C PRO A 43 -16.00 -11.52 -11.00
N PRO A 44 -16.57 -10.46 -11.59
CA PRO A 44 -16.11 -9.08 -11.37
C PRO A 44 -16.02 -8.67 -9.89
N ALA A 45 -17.00 -9.08 -9.07
CA ALA A 45 -17.01 -8.81 -7.64
C ALA A 45 -15.87 -9.53 -6.89
N ASP A 46 -15.58 -10.77 -7.25
CA ASP A 46 -14.51 -11.56 -6.64
C ASP A 46 -13.14 -11.04 -7.04
N PHE A 47 -12.95 -10.69 -8.31
CA PHE A 47 -11.74 -10.05 -8.80
C PHE A 47 -11.50 -8.70 -8.13
N ALA A 48 -12.56 -7.89 -7.92
CA ALA A 48 -12.46 -6.61 -7.21
C ALA A 48 -12.01 -6.79 -5.75
N ARG A 49 -12.63 -7.72 -5.01
CA ARG A 49 -12.23 -8.05 -3.62
C ARG A 49 -10.80 -8.56 -3.57
N ALA A 50 -10.43 -9.47 -4.48
CA ALA A 50 -9.09 -10.01 -4.58
C ALA A 50 -8.06 -8.93 -4.92
N SER A 51 -8.41 -7.93 -5.74
CA SER A 51 -7.55 -6.79 -6.07
C SER A 51 -7.23 -5.95 -4.84
N LEU A 52 -8.23 -5.60 -4.02
CA LEU A 52 -8.01 -4.85 -2.79
C LEU A 52 -7.12 -5.63 -1.81
N ARG A 53 -7.36 -6.94 -1.68
CA ARG A 53 -6.53 -7.82 -0.85
C ARG A 53 -5.10 -7.90 -1.38
N ALA A 54 -4.89 -8.03 -2.69
CA ALA A 54 -3.57 -8.07 -3.30
C ALA A 54 -2.76 -6.80 -3.02
N VAL A 55 -3.39 -5.62 -3.10
CA VAL A 55 -2.75 -4.35 -2.72
C VAL A 55 -2.27 -4.39 -1.27
N GLY A 56 -3.15 -4.77 -0.33
CA GLY A 56 -2.78 -4.85 1.08
C GLY A 56 -1.71 -5.91 1.37
N THR A 57 -1.77 -7.05 0.68
CA THR A 57 -0.80 -8.15 0.80
C THR A 57 0.58 -7.71 0.33
N GLY A 58 0.70 -7.13 -0.88
CA GLY A 58 1.98 -6.67 -1.42
C GLY A 58 2.60 -5.59 -0.54
N TYR A 59 1.77 -4.71 0.01
CA TYR A 59 2.19 -3.69 0.97
C TYR A 59 2.77 -4.30 2.25
N MET A 60 2.05 -5.22 2.89
CA MET A 60 2.50 -5.89 4.12
C MET A 60 3.75 -6.74 3.89
N GLN A 61 3.80 -7.49 2.77
CA GLN A 61 4.96 -8.30 2.43
C GLN A 61 6.20 -7.45 2.21
N PHE A 62 6.08 -6.33 1.50
CA PHE A 62 7.20 -5.40 1.30
C PHE A 62 7.68 -4.80 2.63
N ALA A 63 6.77 -4.42 3.54
CA ALA A 63 7.15 -3.92 4.85
C ALA A 63 7.98 -4.94 5.66
N LEU A 64 7.60 -6.21 5.60
CA LEU A 64 8.27 -7.29 6.31
C LEU A 64 9.60 -7.69 5.66
N ALA A 65 9.65 -7.77 4.33
CA ALA A 65 10.83 -8.17 3.58
C ALA A 65 11.90 -7.06 3.56
N GLU A 66 11.47 -5.81 3.39
CA GLU A 66 12.34 -4.66 3.17
C GLU A 66 12.07 -3.52 4.17
N PRO A 67 12.16 -3.76 5.50
CA PRO A 67 11.77 -2.77 6.51
C PRO A 67 12.63 -1.49 6.45
N GLY A 68 13.86 -1.55 5.94
CA GLY A 68 14.71 -0.38 5.71
C GLY A 68 14.19 0.51 4.57
N LEU A 69 13.81 -0.09 3.44
CA LEU A 69 13.21 0.63 2.32
C LEU A 69 11.82 1.14 2.68
N PHE A 70 11.02 0.34 3.38
CA PHE A 70 9.70 0.75 3.87
C PHE A 70 9.80 2.00 4.75
N ARG A 71 10.71 2.02 5.73
CA ARG A 71 10.97 3.23 6.52
C ARG A 71 11.33 4.39 5.60
N THR A 72 12.25 4.18 4.65
CA THR A 72 12.71 5.24 3.74
C THR A 72 11.57 5.85 2.91
N ALA A 73 10.64 5.02 2.42
CA ALA A 73 9.46 5.47 1.68
C ALA A 73 8.59 6.44 2.49
N PHE A 74 8.53 6.27 3.83
CA PHE A 74 7.68 7.03 4.74
C PHE A 74 8.45 7.90 5.77
N SER A 75 9.76 8.10 5.59
CA SER A 75 10.63 8.82 6.55
C SER A 75 10.55 10.34 6.46
N VAL A 76 10.16 10.88 5.30
CA VAL A 76 10.12 12.31 5.05
C VAL A 76 8.64 12.70 4.93
N PRO A 77 8.14 13.63 5.76
CA PRO A 77 6.83 14.21 5.55
C PRO A 77 6.78 14.75 4.12
N ASP A 78 5.86 14.25 3.30
CA ASP A 78 5.48 15.01 2.11
C ASP A 78 4.86 16.30 2.65
N GLU A 79 5.35 17.45 2.21
CA GLU A 79 4.42 18.55 2.00
C GLU A 79 3.34 17.95 1.09
N LEU A 80 2.11 17.87 1.58
CA LEU A 80 0.92 17.34 0.91
C LEU A 80 0.60 18.22 -0.32
N GLU A 81 1.49 18.29 -1.29
CA GLU A 81 1.27 18.91 -2.59
C GLU A 81 1.26 17.81 -3.62
N GLY A 82 0.06 17.58 -4.17
CA GLY A 82 -0.30 16.50 -5.09
C GLY A 82 0.36 16.61 -6.45
N VAL A 83 1.68 16.72 -6.52
CA VAL A 83 2.45 16.60 -7.76
C VAL A 83 2.74 15.12 -7.98
N PRO A 84 2.20 14.49 -9.04
CA PRO A 84 2.63 13.17 -9.45
C PRO A 84 4.12 13.24 -9.76
N VAL A 85 4.93 12.49 -9.02
CA VAL A 85 6.35 12.34 -9.32
C VAL A 85 6.48 11.01 -10.07
N PRO A 86 6.76 11.00 -11.39
CA PRO A 86 6.87 9.78 -12.19
C PRO A 86 7.82 8.76 -11.56
N ASP A 87 8.85 9.23 -10.86
CA ASP A 87 9.87 8.40 -10.22
C ASP A 87 9.36 7.60 -9.01
N LYS A 88 8.14 7.86 -8.52
CA LYS A 88 7.50 7.15 -7.39
C LYS A 88 6.63 5.95 -7.84
N ALA A 89 6.56 5.69 -9.14
CA ALA A 89 5.66 4.71 -9.73
C ALA A 89 6.29 3.31 -9.91
N GLY A 90 5.46 2.27 -9.84
CA GLY A 90 5.81 0.93 -10.29
C GLY A 90 5.77 0.79 -11.81
N ASP A 91 5.76 -0.44 -12.30
CA ASP A 91 5.82 -0.76 -13.73
C ASP A 91 4.57 -0.26 -14.49
N SER A 92 3.43 -0.11 -13.78
CA SER A 92 2.20 0.45 -14.35
C SER A 92 2.20 1.98 -14.46
N GLY A 93 3.21 2.67 -13.93
CA GLY A 93 3.20 4.13 -13.82
C GLY A 93 2.38 4.66 -12.62
N LEU A 94 1.84 3.77 -11.78
CA LEU A 94 1.12 4.13 -10.56
C LEU A 94 1.98 3.95 -9.31
N ASN A 95 1.86 4.88 -8.37
CA ASN A 95 2.44 4.75 -7.04
C ASN A 95 1.52 3.89 -6.12
N PRO A 96 1.98 3.47 -4.93
CA PRO A 96 1.21 2.59 -4.03
C PRO A 96 -0.18 3.13 -3.65
N TYR A 97 -0.30 4.45 -3.44
CA TYR A 97 -1.57 5.08 -3.09
C TYR A 97 -2.54 5.10 -4.28
N GLN A 98 -2.03 5.33 -5.49
CA GLN A 98 -2.83 5.26 -6.71
C GLN A 98 -3.29 3.82 -7.02
N LEU A 99 -2.46 2.81 -6.75
CA LEU A 99 -2.83 1.40 -6.87
C LEU A 99 -3.97 1.03 -5.90
N LEU A 100 -3.93 1.54 -4.66
CA LEU A 100 -5.05 1.42 -3.71
C LEU A 100 -6.32 2.09 -4.24
N GLY A 101 -6.20 3.33 -4.76
CA GLY A 101 -7.32 4.05 -5.36
C GLY A 101 -7.98 3.27 -6.49
N ALA A 102 -7.17 2.72 -7.41
CA ALA A 102 -7.64 1.92 -8.53
C ALA A 102 -8.36 0.62 -8.08
N ALA A 103 -7.86 -0.04 -7.03
CA ALA A 103 -8.52 -1.21 -6.45
C ALA A 103 -9.88 -0.86 -5.81
N LEU A 104 -9.98 0.29 -5.14
CA LEU A 104 -11.25 0.78 -4.58
C LEU A 104 -12.25 1.21 -5.68
N ASP A 105 -11.77 1.83 -6.75
CA ASP A 105 -12.61 2.19 -7.90
C ASP A 105 -13.17 0.93 -8.58
N ARG A 106 -12.36 -0.13 -8.68
CA ARG A 106 -12.80 -1.45 -9.15
C ARG A 106 -13.89 -2.05 -8.25
N MET A 107 -13.79 -1.88 -6.94
CA MET A 107 -14.83 -2.32 -5.99
C MET A 107 -16.15 -1.58 -6.22
N VAL A 108 -16.10 -0.29 -6.54
CA VAL A 108 -17.31 0.48 -6.90
C VAL A 108 -17.89 0.01 -8.23
N ALA A 109 -17.06 -0.15 -9.26
CA ALA A 109 -17.48 -0.60 -10.57
C ALA A 109 -18.14 -1.99 -10.54
N ALA A 110 -17.67 -2.88 -9.66
CA ALA A 110 -18.23 -4.21 -9.46
C ALA A 110 -19.45 -4.25 -8.51
N GLY A 111 -19.89 -3.10 -7.99
CA GLY A 111 -21.01 -3.00 -7.04
C GLY A 111 -20.71 -3.55 -5.65
N VAL A 112 -19.43 -3.78 -5.32
CA VAL A 112 -19.00 -4.28 -4.01
C VAL A 112 -18.91 -3.16 -2.97
N LEU A 113 -18.46 -1.98 -3.40
CA LEU A 113 -18.42 -0.77 -2.59
C LEU A 113 -19.45 0.21 -3.14
N SER A 114 -20.29 0.80 -2.28
CA SER A 114 -21.20 1.84 -2.75
C SER A 114 -20.42 3.08 -3.18
N ALA A 115 -20.89 3.78 -4.22
CA ALA A 115 -20.27 5.04 -4.63
C ALA A 115 -20.28 6.10 -3.51
N ALA A 116 -21.25 6.04 -2.59
CA ALA A 116 -21.34 6.92 -1.43
C ALA A 116 -20.24 6.68 -0.39
N HIS A 117 -19.72 5.44 -0.28
CA HIS A 117 -18.64 5.09 0.64
C HIS A 117 -17.25 5.23 0.03
N ARG A 118 -17.15 5.52 -1.26
CA ARG A 118 -15.87 5.64 -1.96
C ARG A 118 -15.01 6.81 -1.46
N PRO A 119 -15.54 8.03 -1.24
CA PRO A 119 -14.73 9.16 -0.80
C PRO A 119 -14.04 8.87 0.55
N GLY A 120 -12.71 8.95 0.60
CA GLY A 120 -11.92 8.76 1.81
C GLY A 120 -11.72 7.29 2.24
N ALA A 121 -12.24 6.32 1.49
CA ALA A 121 -12.03 4.89 1.74
C ALA A 121 -10.54 4.52 1.75
N GLU A 122 -9.75 5.17 0.91
CA GLU A 122 -8.30 5.00 0.84
C GLU A 122 -7.58 5.38 2.13
N TYR A 123 -8.06 6.41 2.85
CA TYR A 123 -7.47 6.78 4.14
C TYR A 123 -7.71 5.71 5.20
N LEU A 124 -8.91 5.12 5.23
CA LEU A 124 -9.26 4.05 6.16
C LEU A 124 -8.45 2.79 5.87
N ALA A 125 -8.42 2.36 4.61
CA ALA A 125 -7.67 1.18 4.19
C ALA A 125 -6.17 1.34 4.41
N TRP A 126 -5.61 2.49 4.01
CA TRP A 126 -4.18 2.76 4.18
C TRP A 126 -3.79 2.87 5.65
N SER A 127 -4.58 3.55 6.49
CA SER A 127 -4.28 3.67 7.93
C SER A 127 -4.21 2.30 8.61
N ALA A 128 -5.12 1.38 8.26
CA ALA A 128 -5.14 0.04 8.82
C ALA A 128 -3.86 -0.75 8.45
N VAL A 129 -3.54 -0.82 7.16
CA VAL A 129 -2.39 -1.59 6.64
C VAL A 129 -1.06 -0.95 7.04
N HIS A 130 -0.93 0.38 6.93
CA HIS A 130 0.25 1.11 7.37
C HIS A 130 0.46 0.98 8.88
N GLY A 131 -0.59 1.11 9.67
CA GLY A 131 -0.54 0.97 11.13
C GLY A 131 -0.06 -0.42 11.55
N LEU A 132 -0.63 -1.49 10.99
CA LEU A 132 -0.16 -2.84 11.29
C LEU A 132 1.29 -3.06 10.83
N SER A 133 1.66 -2.57 9.65
CA SER A 133 3.03 -2.64 9.15
C SER A 133 4.00 -2.03 10.16
N MET A 134 3.74 -0.79 10.60
CA MET A 134 4.56 -0.10 11.60
C MET A 134 4.61 -0.85 12.94
N LEU A 135 3.47 -1.36 13.41
CA LEU A 135 3.41 -2.13 14.66
C LEU A 135 4.25 -3.40 14.63
N VAL A 136 4.34 -4.05 13.46
CA VAL A 136 5.07 -5.31 13.27
C VAL A 136 6.55 -5.08 12.97
N ILE A 137 6.94 -4.00 12.28
CA ILE A 137 8.36 -3.77 11.94
C ILE A 137 9.12 -2.94 12.99
N ASP A 138 8.44 -2.02 13.68
CA ASP A 138 9.05 -1.08 14.63
C ASP A 138 8.33 -1.05 15.99
N GLY A 139 7.12 -1.59 16.06
CA GLY A 139 6.27 -1.51 17.24
C GLY A 139 6.32 -2.72 18.18
N PRO A 140 5.37 -2.79 19.12
CA PRO A 140 5.31 -3.85 20.13
C PRO A 140 5.02 -5.24 19.54
N LEU A 141 4.60 -5.33 18.26
CA LEU A 141 4.27 -6.59 17.61
C LEU A 141 5.45 -7.20 16.84
N ARG A 142 6.69 -6.73 17.03
CA ARG A 142 7.89 -7.30 16.36
C ARG A 142 8.06 -8.81 16.47
N MET A 143 7.56 -9.43 17.54
CA MET A 143 7.60 -10.89 17.69
C MET A 143 6.74 -11.59 16.62
N VAL A 144 5.66 -10.95 16.16
CA VAL A 144 4.84 -11.44 15.05
C VAL A 144 5.66 -11.51 13.76
N ALA A 145 6.54 -10.54 13.50
CA ALA A 145 7.40 -10.54 12.32
C ALA A 145 8.34 -11.76 12.25
N THR A 146 8.73 -12.28 13.42
CA THR A 146 9.62 -13.46 13.52
C THR A 146 8.92 -14.79 13.22
N SER A 147 7.59 -14.79 13.08
CA SER A 147 6.78 -15.94 12.71
C SER A 147 6.04 -15.64 11.39
N PRO A 148 6.58 -16.03 10.23
CA PRO A 148 5.98 -15.71 8.93
C PRO A 148 4.51 -16.13 8.81
N GLY A 149 4.15 -17.29 9.37
CA GLY A 149 2.76 -17.77 9.38
C GLY A 149 1.82 -16.88 10.22
N GLN A 150 2.30 -16.36 11.35
CA GLN A 150 1.50 -15.47 12.21
C GLN A 150 1.34 -14.08 11.57
N ALA A 151 2.41 -13.54 10.98
CA ALA A 151 2.36 -12.25 10.28
C ALA A 151 1.40 -12.30 9.09
N HIS A 152 1.44 -13.38 8.30
CA HIS A 152 0.53 -13.60 7.18
C HIS A 152 -0.93 -13.69 7.64
N GLU A 153 -1.21 -14.48 8.70
CA GLU A 153 -2.58 -14.65 9.19
C GLU A 153 -3.16 -13.35 9.78
N ILE A 154 -2.37 -12.57 10.52
CA ILE A 154 -2.84 -11.27 11.04
C ILE A 154 -3.07 -10.29 9.90
N GLY A 155 -2.18 -10.25 8.90
CA GLY A 155 -2.36 -9.44 7.69
C GLY A 155 -3.65 -9.81 6.97
N ARG A 156 -3.88 -11.11 6.70
CA ARG A 156 -5.11 -11.61 6.06
C ARG A 156 -6.37 -11.19 6.82
N ARG A 157 -6.38 -11.34 8.16
CA ARG A 157 -7.52 -10.90 9.00
C ARG A 157 -7.75 -9.39 8.97
N LEU A 158 -6.68 -8.60 8.94
CA LEU A 158 -6.78 -7.14 8.81
C LEU A 158 -7.46 -6.77 7.48
N LEU A 159 -7.04 -7.39 6.37
CA LEU A 159 -7.61 -7.11 5.06
C LEU A 159 -9.08 -7.52 4.97
N ASP A 160 -9.45 -8.68 5.53
CA ASP A 160 -10.85 -9.11 5.64
C ASP A 160 -11.69 -8.10 6.44
N MET A 161 -11.13 -7.54 7.52
CA MET A 161 -11.79 -6.55 8.37
C MET A 161 -11.98 -5.22 7.63
N VAL A 162 -10.95 -4.73 6.94
CA VAL A 162 -11.01 -3.50 6.13
C VAL A 162 -12.07 -3.63 5.04
N GLU A 163 -12.05 -4.73 4.30
CA GLU A 163 -13.02 -4.99 3.23
C GLU A 163 -14.47 -4.94 3.75
N LYS A 164 -14.74 -5.63 4.88
CA LYS A 164 -16.07 -5.64 5.50
C LYS A 164 -16.46 -4.27 6.06
N GLY A 165 -15.52 -3.57 6.70
CA GLY A 165 -15.75 -2.24 7.28
C GLY A 165 -16.12 -1.20 6.23
N LEU A 166 -15.47 -1.24 5.06
CA LEU A 166 -15.78 -0.35 3.94
C LEU A 166 -17.19 -0.60 3.36
N GLN A 167 -17.71 -1.83 3.46
CA GLN A 167 -19.08 -2.17 3.05
C GLN A 167 -20.13 -1.69 4.05
N ALA A 168 -19.85 -1.77 5.36
CA ALA A 168 -20.82 -1.49 6.42
C ALA A 168 -21.04 0.01 6.72
N ALA A 169 -20.17 0.91 6.24
CA ALA A 169 -20.14 2.32 6.62
C ALA A 169 -21.33 3.20 6.13
N GLY A 170 -22.44 2.61 5.69
CA GLY A 170 -23.65 3.40 5.42
C GLY A 170 -24.90 2.60 5.10
N ASP A 171 -25.11 1.51 5.84
CA ASP A 171 -26.47 1.24 6.26
C ASP A 171 -26.81 2.22 7.39
N PRO A 172 -27.79 3.14 7.25
CA PRO A 172 -28.29 3.86 8.40
C PRO A 172 -28.82 2.85 9.43
N PRO A 173 -28.68 3.10 10.74
CA PRO A 173 -29.32 2.26 11.73
C PRO A 173 -30.83 2.25 11.45
N GLY A 174 -31.38 1.06 11.22
CA GLY A 174 -32.82 0.83 11.10
C GLY A 174 -33.57 1.08 12.40
#